data_AF-A0A6A4KV49-F1
#
_entry.id   AF-A0A6A4KV49-F1
#
_cell.length_a   1.000
_cell.length_b   1.000
_cell.length_c   1.000
_cell.angle_alpha   90.00
_cell.angle_beta   90.00
_cell.angle_gamma   90.00
#
_symmetry.space_group_name_H-M   'P 1'
#
loop_
_entity.id
_entity.type
_entity.pdbx_description
1 polymer ?
#
loop_
_entity_poly.entity_id
_entity_poly.type
_entity_poly.pdbx_seq_one_letter_code
_entity_poly.pdbx_strand_id
1 'polypeptide(L)'
;MDYDNYDGHRHRVKVVENTPLEKWFKESLEGGEREIMVNSYHHQGVKRLAQRFVPMAFGPDGLVEGFYDPDAYNPGEGKFIIGLQFHPERMRKPDSDEFDYPGCPSAYQEFVKAVIAYQKRLNSSTRVPKSLKLDQELEKKREDIVRSFSVARNLYAGGSEVHPSKESELRAGAEFLE
;
A
#
# COMPACT_ATOMS: atom_id res chain seq x y z
N MET A 1 35.71 -5.53 4.69
CA MET A 1 34.50 -6.02 3.99
C MET A 1 34.96 -6.56 2.66
N ASP A 2 34.59 -7.79 2.34
CA ASP A 2 34.80 -8.36 1.01
C ASP A 2 33.66 -7.86 0.12
N TYR A 3 33.97 -6.94 -0.81
CA TYR A 3 32.97 -6.35 -1.69
C TYR A 3 32.56 -7.31 -2.81
N ASP A 4 33.40 -8.29 -3.14
CA ASP A 4 33.14 -9.28 -4.18
C ASP A 4 32.12 -10.33 -3.71
N ASN A 5 31.94 -10.46 -2.39
CA ASN A 5 31.00 -11.38 -1.76
C ASN A 5 30.08 -10.69 -0.75
N TYR A 6 29.82 -9.39 -0.95
CA TYR A 6 28.91 -8.62 -0.09
C TYR A 6 27.54 -9.31 -0.03
N ASP A 7 27.09 -9.87 -1.16
CA ASP A 7 25.82 -10.56 -1.27
C ASP A 7 25.82 -12.05 -0.92
N GLY A 8 26.85 -12.58 -0.28
CA GLY A 8 26.97 -14.02 0.01
C GLY A 8 26.32 -14.49 1.31
N HIS A 9 26.17 -13.63 2.31
CA HIS A 9 25.66 -14.08 3.62
C HIS A 9 24.20 -14.49 3.52
N ARG A 10 23.88 -15.69 4.02
CA ARG A 10 22.52 -16.23 4.06
C ARG A 10 22.22 -16.85 5.41
N HIS A 11 20.96 -16.78 5.82
CA HIS A 11 20.42 -17.51 6.97
C HIS A 11 19.04 -18.08 6.65
N ARG A 12 18.64 -19.10 7.39
CA ARG A 12 17.32 -19.72 7.25
C ARG A 12 16.25 -18.86 7.90
N VAL A 13 15.10 -18.75 7.25
CA VAL A 13 13.88 -18.22 7.87
C VAL A 13 12.75 -19.20 7.69
N LYS A 14 11.98 -19.39 8.77
CA LYS A 14 10.77 -20.21 8.78
C LYS A 14 9.59 -19.38 8.33
N VAL A 15 8.92 -19.81 7.27
CA VAL A 15 7.74 -19.15 6.69
C VAL A 15 6.48 -19.59 7.42
N VAL A 16 5.64 -18.63 7.78
CA VAL A 16 4.36 -18.84 8.47
C VAL A 16 3.27 -19.18 7.45
N GLU A 17 2.48 -20.21 7.74
CA GLU A 17 1.39 -20.69 6.88
C GLU A 17 0.28 -19.64 6.71
N ASN A 18 -0.46 -19.72 5.61
CA ASN A 18 -1.61 -18.86 5.32
C ASN A 18 -1.28 -17.37 5.24
N THR A 19 -0.01 -17.02 4.99
CA THR A 19 0.45 -15.63 4.85
C THR A 19 0.71 -15.28 3.37
N PRO A 20 0.80 -13.98 3.04
CA PRO A 20 1.27 -13.55 1.72
C PRO A 20 2.60 -14.18 1.31
N LEU A 21 3.57 -14.24 2.24
CA LEU A 21 4.91 -14.74 1.97
C LEU A 21 4.91 -16.23 1.61
N GLU A 22 4.12 -17.06 2.31
CA GLU A 22 3.95 -18.48 1.94
C GLU A 22 3.45 -18.62 0.50
N LYS A 23 2.48 -17.80 0.08
CA LYS A 23 1.94 -17.83 -1.29
C LYS A 23 2.99 -17.44 -2.32
N TRP A 24 3.82 -16.45 -2.02
CA TRP A 24 4.89 -15.99 -2.90
C TRP A 24 5.97 -17.07 -3.11
N PHE A 25 6.33 -17.79 -2.05
CA PHE A 25 7.37 -18.81 -2.09
C PHE A 25 6.83 -20.23 -2.21
N LYS A 26 5.55 -20.41 -2.56
CA LYS A 26 4.87 -21.71 -2.53
C LYS A 26 5.65 -22.82 -3.25
N GLU A 27 6.12 -22.53 -4.46
CA GLU A 27 6.91 -23.49 -5.28
C GLU A 27 8.23 -23.88 -4.60
N SER A 28 8.84 -22.94 -3.86
CA SER A 28 10.09 -23.17 -3.12
C SER A 28 9.89 -23.93 -1.81
N LEU A 29 8.64 -24.07 -1.36
CA LEU A 29 8.27 -24.77 -0.12
C LEU A 29 7.67 -26.16 -0.41
N GLU A 30 7.64 -26.60 -1.68
CA GLU A 30 7.18 -27.92 -2.09
C GLU A 30 8.21 -28.98 -1.64
N GLY A 31 7.91 -29.68 -0.54
CA GLY A 31 8.83 -30.62 0.10
C GLY A 31 8.61 -30.81 1.60
N GLY A 32 7.73 -30.01 2.20
CA GLY A 32 7.37 -30.09 3.62
C GLY A 32 8.29 -29.27 4.54
N GLU A 33 9.45 -28.86 4.04
CA GLU A 33 10.30 -27.87 4.69
C GLU A 33 9.72 -26.48 4.49
N ARG A 34 9.30 -25.83 5.59
CA ARG A 34 8.72 -24.48 5.56
C ARG A 34 9.80 -23.40 5.76
N GLU A 35 10.94 -23.57 5.13
CA GLU A 35 12.11 -22.72 5.32
C GLU A 35 12.70 -22.28 3.98
N ILE A 36 13.20 -21.05 3.92
CA ILE A 36 13.96 -20.52 2.78
C ILE A 36 15.26 -19.86 3.28
N MET A 37 16.27 -19.79 2.42
CA MET A 37 17.51 -19.07 2.71
C MET A 37 17.37 -17.63 2.24
N VAL A 38 17.55 -16.65 3.11
CA VAL A 38 17.47 -15.22 2.76
C VAL A 38 18.78 -14.51 3.09
N ASN A 39 19.01 -13.35 2.48
CA ASN A 39 20.13 -12.49 2.81
C ASN A 39 19.86 -11.68 4.09
N SER A 40 20.91 -11.18 4.74
CA SER A 40 20.78 -10.40 5.98
C SER A 40 21.78 -9.24 6.01
N TYR A 41 21.25 -8.01 6.00
CA TYR A 41 21.99 -6.74 6.10
C TYR A 41 21.39 -5.80 7.13
N HIS A 42 21.21 -6.27 8.36
CA HIS A 42 20.62 -5.46 9.41
C HIS A 42 21.30 -5.73 10.75
N HIS A 43 21.57 -4.65 11.49
CA HIS A 43 22.06 -4.69 12.87
C HIS A 43 20.95 -4.42 13.88
N GLN A 44 19.74 -4.17 13.39
CA GLN A 44 18.54 -3.93 14.17
C GLN A 44 17.46 -4.89 13.70
N GLY A 45 16.46 -5.10 14.55
CA GLY A 45 15.35 -5.98 14.25
C GLY A 45 14.16 -5.68 15.14
N VAL A 46 13.02 -6.28 14.80
CA VAL A 46 11.77 -6.04 15.52
C VAL A 46 11.81 -6.68 16.90
N LYS A 47 11.93 -5.85 17.95
CA LYS A 47 11.86 -6.31 19.35
C LYS A 47 10.44 -6.72 19.77
N ARG A 48 9.44 -5.95 19.36
CA ARG A 48 8.02 -6.20 19.65
C ARG A 48 7.17 -5.73 18.48
N LEU A 49 6.57 -6.68 17.77
CA LEU A 49 5.64 -6.38 16.69
C LEU A 49 4.34 -5.79 17.25
N ALA A 50 3.81 -4.75 16.61
CA ALA A 50 2.55 -4.15 17.03
C ALA A 50 1.38 -5.13 16.80
N GLN A 51 0.36 -5.11 17.68
CA GLN A 51 -0.77 -6.06 17.65
C GLN A 51 -1.54 -6.09 16.33
N ARG A 52 -1.49 -5.00 15.56
CA ARG A 52 -2.14 -4.90 14.24
C ARG A 52 -1.47 -5.76 13.17
N PHE A 53 -0.19 -6.10 13.33
CA PHE A 53 0.55 -6.85 12.32
C PHE A 53 0.65 -8.33 12.67
N VAL A 54 0.64 -9.15 11.63
CA VAL A 54 0.82 -10.60 11.71
C VAL A 54 2.18 -10.96 11.11
N PRO A 55 3.03 -11.74 11.82
CA PRO A 55 4.33 -12.17 11.30
C PRO A 55 4.16 -13.15 10.14
N MET A 56 5.05 -13.07 9.16
CA MET A 56 5.11 -13.93 7.98
C MET A 56 6.34 -14.84 7.94
N ALA A 57 7.41 -14.45 8.63
CA ALA A 57 8.63 -15.25 8.72
C ALA A 57 9.37 -15.00 10.04
N PHE A 58 10.10 -16.01 10.49
CA PHE A 58 10.96 -15.94 11.66
C PHE A 58 12.37 -16.46 11.37
N GLY A 59 13.39 -15.78 11.88
CA GLY A 59 14.74 -16.32 11.98
C GLY A 59 14.81 -17.47 13.00
N PRO A 60 15.92 -18.24 13.03
CA PRO A 60 16.08 -19.39 13.93
C PRO A 60 16.12 -18.98 15.41
N ASP A 61 16.42 -17.72 15.69
CA ASP A 61 16.43 -17.07 17.00
C ASP A 61 15.07 -16.48 17.40
N GLY A 62 14.05 -16.61 16.53
CA GLY A 62 12.72 -16.06 16.74
C GLY A 62 12.56 -14.60 16.32
N LEU A 63 13.57 -13.98 15.69
CA LEU A 63 13.45 -12.63 15.15
C LEU A 63 12.39 -12.60 14.04
N VAL A 64 11.53 -11.58 14.02
CA VAL A 64 10.54 -11.40 12.94
C VAL A 64 11.26 -10.90 11.68
N GLU A 65 11.19 -11.70 10.63
CA GLU A 65 11.86 -11.45 9.33
C GLU A 65 10.89 -10.92 8.26
N GLY A 66 9.58 -10.98 8.54
CA GLY A 66 8.57 -10.35 7.73
C GLY A 66 7.23 -10.27 8.45
N PHE A 67 6.40 -9.30 8.10
CA PHE A 67 5.06 -9.11 8.67
C PHE A 67 4.12 -8.44 7.65
N TYR A 68 2.82 -8.54 7.88
CA TYR A 68 1.80 -7.84 7.10
C TYR A 68 0.65 -7.35 7.97
N ASP A 69 -0.15 -6.43 7.44
CA ASP A 69 -1.43 -6.02 8.03
C ASP A 69 -2.58 -6.78 7.36
N PRO A 70 -3.29 -7.69 8.07
CA PRO A 70 -4.38 -8.45 7.49
C PRO A 70 -5.56 -7.56 7.04
N ASP A 71 -5.80 -6.42 7.69
CA ASP A 71 -6.89 -5.50 7.35
C ASP A 71 -6.54 -4.60 6.15
N ALA A 72 -5.24 -4.48 5.85
CA ALA A 72 -4.70 -3.67 4.76
C ALA A 72 -3.91 -4.48 3.72
N TYR A 73 -4.16 -5.79 3.62
CA TYR A 73 -3.60 -6.64 2.57
C TYR A 73 -4.68 -7.18 1.65
N ASN A 74 -4.93 -6.45 0.57
CA ASN A 74 -5.70 -6.91 -0.58
C ASN A 74 -5.21 -6.17 -1.83
N PRO A 75 -4.21 -6.73 -2.54
CA PRO A 75 -3.66 -6.13 -3.74
C PRO A 75 -4.71 -5.85 -4.81
N GLY A 76 -5.75 -6.70 -4.93
CA GLY A 76 -6.84 -6.50 -5.89
C GLY A 76 -7.72 -5.28 -5.60
N GLU A 77 -7.77 -4.82 -4.35
CA GLU A 77 -8.53 -3.63 -3.91
C GLU A 77 -7.63 -2.40 -3.70
N GLY A 78 -6.34 -2.50 -3.99
CA GLY A 78 -5.37 -1.44 -3.76
C GLY A 78 -5.02 -1.23 -2.30
N LYS A 79 -4.99 -2.31 -1.51
CA LYS A 79 -4.48 -2.33 -0.13
C LYS A 79 -3.22 -3.18 -0.07
N PHE A 80 -2.11 -2.61 0.41
CA PHE A 80 -0.86 -3.35 0.51
C PHE A 80 0.02 -2.78 1.63
N ILE A 81 0.07 -3.48 2.76
CA ILE A 81 1.01 -3.19 3.85
C ILE A 81 1.72 -4.48 4.23
N ILE A 82 3.02 -4.52 3.93
CA ILE A 82 3.94 -5.58 4.30
C ILE A 82 5.27 -4.96 4.74
N GLY A 83 6.05 -5.69 5.52
CA GLY A 83 7.45 -5.41 5.79
C GLY A 83 8.25 -6.70 5.68
N LEU A 84 9.43 -6.62 5.07
CA LEU A 84 10.42 -7.70 5.02
C LEU A 84 11.72 -7.14 5.58
N GLN A 85 12.42 -7.95 6.37
CA GLN A 85 13.69 -7.59 6.98
C GLN A 85 14.87 -7.94 6.07
N PHE A 86 14.75 -9.04 5.31
CA PHE A 86 15.64 -9.40 4.22
C PHE A 86 15.34 -8.62 2.93
N HIS A 87 16.22 -8.75 1.94
CA HIS A 87 16.26 -7.99 0.69
C HIS A 87 16.02 -8.88 -0.54
N PRO A 88 14.76 -9.19 -0.90
CA PRO A 88 14.46 -10.06 -2.03
C PRO A 88 14.94 -9.52 -3.38
N GLU A 89 15.14 -8.20 -3.52
CA GLU A 89 15.74 -7.59 -4.73
C GLU A 89 17.19 -8.02 -4.98
N ARG A 90 17.90 -8.43 -3.92
CA ARG A 90 19.30 -8.86 -3.95
C ARG A 90 19.50 -10.38 -3.82
N MET A 91 18.41 -11.14 -3.77
CA MET A 91 18.48 -12.60 -3.72
C MET A 91 18.62 -13.16 -5.14
N ARG A 92 19.83 -13.04 -5.70
CA ARG A 92 20.16 -13.42 -7.08
C ARG A 92 21.36 -14.35 -7.12
N LYS A 93 21.41 -15.18 -8.15
CA LYS A 93 22.57 -16.02 -8.44
C LYS A 93 23.78 -15.14 -8.79
N PRO A 94 25.00 -15.56 -8.42
CA PRO A 94 26.22 -14.84 -8.79
C PRO A 94 26.29 -14.57 -10.29
N ASP A 95 26.70 -13.35 -10.66
CA ASP A 95 26.88 -12.89 -12.03
C ASP A 95 25.65 -13.08 -12.96
N SER A 96 24.43 -13.05 -12.39
CA SER A 96 23.18 -13.28 -13.12
C SER A 96 22.03 -12.41 -12.61
N ASP A 97 21.11 -12.06 -13.51
CA ASP A 97 19.83 -11.45 -13.17
C ASP A 97 18.78 -12.47 -12.67
N GLU A 98 19.12 -13.75 -12.61
CA GLU A 98 18.23 -14.79 -12.12
C GLU A 98 18.11 -14.73 -10.59
N PHE A 99 16.87 -14.74 -10.08
CA PHE A 99 16.61 -14.80 -8.65
C PHE A 99 16.92 -16.18 -8.05
N ASP A 100 17.27 -16.21 -6.75
CA ASP A 100 17.46 -17.45 -5.97
C ASP A 100 16.17 -18.28 -5.92
N TYR A 101 15.00 -17.60 -5.87
CA TYR A 101 13.68 -18.23 -5.85
C TYR A 101 12.70 -17.54 -6.82
N PRO A 102 11.75 -18.29 -7.40
CA PRO A 102 10.65 -17.72 -8.18
C PRO A 102 9.79 -16.69 -7.41
N GLY A 103 9.75 -16.80 -6.08
CA GLY A 103 9.00 -15.91 -5.20
C GLY A 103 9.64 -14.56 -4.88
N CYS A 104 10.95 -14.38 -5.15
CA CYS A 104 11.65 -13.11 -4.91
C CYS A 104 10.96 -11.88 -5.55
N PRO A 105 10.51 -11.90 -6.81
CA PRO A 105 9.84 -10.76 -7.42
C PRO A 105 8.40 -10.52 -6.91
N SER A 106 7.78 -11.45 -6.19
CA SER A 106 6.35 -11.41 -5.89
C SER A 106 5.92 -10.21 -5.04
N ALA A 107 6.76 -9.76 -4.10
CA ALA A 107 6.46 -8.57 -3.28
C ALA A 107 6.26 -7.32 -4.16
N TYR A 108 7.10 -7.14 -5.18
CA TYR A 108 7.01 -6.02 -6.12
C TYR A 108 5.84 -6.17 -7.08
N GLN A 109 5.58 -7.40 -7.56
CA GLN A 109 4.43 -7.69 -8.43
C GLN A 109 3.10 -7.39 -7.72
N GLU A 110 2.94 -7.85 -6.48
CA GLU A 110 1.73 -7.58 -5.68
C GLU A 110 1.64 -6.11 -5.27
N PHE A 111 2.76 -5.43 -5.00
CA PHE A 111 2.77 -3.99 -4.79
C PHE A 111 2.27 -3.23 -6.02
N VAL A 112 2.81 -3.52 -7.21
CA VAL A 112 2.40 -2.88 -8.47
C VAL A 112 0.92 -3.13 -8.76
N LYS A 113 0.45 -4.37 -8.56
CA LYS A 113 -0.97 -4.72 -8.66
C LYS A 113 -1.83 -3.88 -7.72
N ALA A 114 -1.40 -3.69 -6.47
CA ALA A 114 -2.07 -2.83 -5.51
C ALA A 114 -2.09 -1.35 -5.95
N VAL A 115 -0.98 -0.83 -6.45
CA VAL A 115 -0.90 0.55 -6.97
C VAL A 115 -1.87 0.75 -8.13
N ILE A 116 -1.92 -0.18 -9.09
CA ILE A 116 -2.84 -0.11 -10.23
C ILE A 116 -4.30 -0.15 -9.76
N ALA A 117 -4.63 -1.06 -8.83
CA ALA A 117 -5.98 -1.17 -8.27
C ALA A 117 -6.38 0.10 -7.50
N TYR A 118 -5.47 0.67 -6.71
CA TYR A 118 -5.67 1.90 -5.97
C TYR A 118 -5.92 3.09 -6.92
N GLN A 119 -5.10 3.23 -7.98
CA GLN A 119 -5.28 4.25 -9.00
C GLN A 119 -6.64 4.15 -9.68
N LYS A 120 -7.06 2.93 -10.06
CA LYS A 120 -8.40 2.70 -10.65
C LYS A 120 -9.51 3.14 -9.69
N ARG A 121 -9.40 2.79 -8.40
CA ARG A 121 -10.39 3.17 -7.38
C ARG A 121 -10.49 4.68 -7.22
N LEU A 122 -9.36 5.40 -7.19
CA LEU A 122 -9.35 6.87 -7.15
C LEU A 122 -10.04 7.46 -8.38
N ASN A 123 -9.70 6.98 -9.58
CA ASN A 123 -10.29 7.45 -10.83
C ASN A 123 -11.80 7.16 -10.96
N SER A 124 -12.26 6.03 -10.42
CA SER A 124 -13.70 5.73 -10.34
C SER A 124 -14.43 6.59 -9.32
N SER A 125 -13.77 6.98 -8.23
CA SER A 125 -14.36 7.84 -7.19
C SER A 125 -14.42 9.32 -7.60
N THR A 126 -13.49 9.78 -8.45
CA THR A 126 -13.49 11.14 -9.01
C THR A 126 -14.42 11.29 -10.22
N ARG A 127 -14.79 10.20 -10.88
CA ARG A 127 -15.87 10.18 -11.88
C ARG A 127 -17.22 10.24 -11.20
N VAL A 128 -17.69 11.45 -10.91
CA VAL A 128 -19.13 11.69 -10.71
C VAL A 128 -19.86 11.15 -11.95
N PRO A 129 -20.89 10.30 -11.82
CA PRO A 129 -21.67 9.85 -12.96
C PRO A 129 -22.14 11.08 -13.75
N LYS A 130 -21.86 11.13 -15.06
CA LYS A 130 -22.51 12.10 -15.96
C LYS A 130 -24.01 11.86 -15.83
N SER A 131 -24.68 12.76 -15.12
CA SER A 131 -26.11 12.84 -14.86
C SER A 131 -26.81 11.47 -14.74
N LEU A 132 -27.15 11.08 -13.51
CA LEU A 132 -28.40 10.33 -13.36
C LEU A 132 -29.47 11.10 -14.14
N LYS A 133 -30.10 10.48 -15.15
CA LYS A 133 -31.30 11.04 -15.78
C LYS A 133 -32.38 11.02 -14.70
N LEU A 134 -32.41 12.09 -13.91
CA LEU A 134 -33.48 12.37 -12.97
C LEU A 134 -34.73 12.56 -13.84
N ASP A 135 -35.84 11.95 -13.44
CA ASP A 135 -37.10 12.34 -14.04
C ASP A 135 -37.35 13.84 -13.81
N GLN A 136 -38.25 14.42 -14.60
CA GLN A 136 -38.53 15.86 -14.53
C GLN A 136 -38.97 16.31 -13.13
N GLU A 137 -39.55 15.41 -12.33
CA GLU A 137 -40.00 15.71 -10.98
C GLU A 137 -38.82 15.83 -10.00
N LEU A 138 -37.87 14.91 -10.09
CA LEU A 138 -36.66 14.91 -9.26
C LEU A 138 -35.68 16.02 -9.67
N GLU A 139 -35.62 16.41 -10.95
CA GLU A 139 -34.88 17.60 -11.38
C GLU A 139 -35.49 18.88 -10.77
N LYS A 140 -36.82 19.00 -10.79
CA LYS A 140 -37.50 20.15 -10.16
C LYS A 140 -37.24 20.21 -8.65
N LYS A 141 -37.32 19.06 -7.94
CA LYS A 141 -36.99 18.99 -6.51
C LYS A 141 -35.52 19.34 -6.23
N ARG A 142 -34.60 18.92 -7.10
CA ARG A 142 -33.19 19.28 -7.00
C ARG A 142 -32.97 20.79 -7.15
N GLU A 143 -33.60 21.41 -8.14
CA GLU A 143 -33.53 22.87 -8.35
C GLU A 143 -34.10 23.63 -7.15
N ASP A 144 -35.24 23.19 -6.60
CA ASP A 144 -35.84 23.80 -5.41
C ASP A 144 -34.90 23.71 -4.19
N ILE A 145 -34.23 22.58 -4.00
CA ILE A 145 -33.24 22.39 -2.93
C ILE A 145 -32.04 23.32 -3.12
N VAL A 146 -31.45 23.37 -4.32
CA VAL A 146 -30.30 24.23 -4.63
C VAL A 146 -30.65 25.71 -4.42
N ARG A 147 -31.84 26.12 -4.86
CA ARG A 147 -32.35 27.49 -4.67
C ARG A 147 -32.52 27.81 -3.18
N SER A 148 -33.06 26.87 -2.39
CA SER A 148 -33.23 27.02 -0.94
C SER A 148 -31.89 27.24 -0.22
N PHE A 149 -30.87 26.45 -0.56
CA PHE A 149 -29.53 26.61 0.00
C PHE A 149 -28.85 27.91 -0.43
N SER A 150 -29.07 28.36 -1.68
CA SER A 150 -28.54 29.64 -2.17
C SER A 150 -29.15 30.83 -1.42
N VAL A 151 -30.47 30.81 -1.19
CA VAL A 151 -31.17 31.83 -0.41
C VAL A 151 -30.68 31.84 1.04
N ALA A 152 -30.57 30.67 1.68
CA ALA A 152 -30.03 30.57 3.04
C ALA A 152 -28.60 31.13 3.12
N ARG A 153 -27.73 30.77 2.18
CA ARG A 153 -26.35 31.30 2.12
C ARG A 153 -26.32 32.82 1.99
N ASN A 154 -27.17 33.40 1.15
CA ASN A 154 -27.23 34.85 0.96
C ASN A 154 -27.76 35.56 2.23
N LEU A 155 -28.67 34.94 2.97
CA LEU A 155 -29.13 35.46 4.26
C LEU A 155 -28.03 35.43 5.34
N TYR A 156 -27.25 34.34 5.40
CA TYR A 156 -26.11 34.25 6.35
C TYR A 156 -24.94 35.17 5.97
N ALA A 157 -24.69 35.39 4.66
CA ALA A 157 -23.64 36.29 4.20
C ALA A 157 -24.02 37.78 4.27
N GLY A 158 -25.31 38.10 4.22
CA GLY A 158 -25.82 39.48 4.29
C GLY A 158 -26.07 40.00 5.71
N GLY A 159 -25.92 39.16 6.74
CA GLY A 159 -26.28 39.46 8.12
C GLY A 159 -25.14 39.33 9.11
N SER A 160 -24.00 39.99 8.88
CA SER A 160 -22.98 40.24 9.92
C SER A 160 -22.04 41.38 9.51
N GLU A 161 -22.21 42.55 10.13
CA GLU A 161 -21.10 43.47 10.35
C GLU A 161 -20.09 42.80 11.30
N VAL A 162 -19.11 42.07 10.78
CA VAL A 162 -17.87 41.75 11.50
C VAL A 162 -16.69 41.74 10.50
N HIS A 163 -15.63 42.44 10.89
CA HIS A 163 -14.40 42.73 10.14
C HIS A 163 -13.72 41.56 9.38
N PRO A 164 -13.01 41.86 8.28
CA PRO A 164 -12.38 40.85 7.42
C PRO A 164 -11.09 40.33 8.07
N SER A 165 -11.01 39.01 8.27
CA SER A 165 -9.73 38.36 8.52
C SER A 165 -9.57 37.13 7.62
N LYS A 166 -8.71 37.33 6.62
CA LYS A 166 -7.96 36.36 5.83
C LYS A 166 -8.75 35.31 5.04
N GLU A 167 -8.90 35.61 3.75
CA GLU A 167 -8.88 34.58 2.70
C GLU A 167 -7.63 33.71 2.89
N SER A 168 -7.84 32.43 3.17
CA SER A 168 -6.82 31.40 3.02
C SER A 168 -6.70 31.08 1.53
N GLU A 169 -5.85 31.83 0.82
CA GLU A 169 -5.33 31.44 -0.49
C GLU A 169 -4.52 30.14 -0.36
N LEU A 170 -5.16 28.99 -0.59
CA LEU A 170 -4.45 27.75 -0.92
C LEU A 170 -4.58 27.52 -2.43
N ARG A 171 -3.80 28.28 -3.21
CA ARG A 171 -3.40 27.86 -4.55
C ARG A 171 -2.40 26.71 -4.37
N ALA A 172 -2.85 25.48 -4.56
CA ALA A 172 -1.95 24.35 -4.73
C ALA A 172 -1.15 24.56 -6.03
N GLY A 173 0.12 24.95 -5.88
CA GLY A 173 1.07 25.06 -6.97
C GLY A 173 1.33 23.70 -7.59
N ALA A 174 0.92 23.55 -8.85
CA ALA A 174 1.35 22.47 -9.73
C ALA A 174 2.26 23.07 -10.79
N GLU A 175 3.44 23.53 -10.38
CA GLU A 175 4.55 23.89 -11.27
C GLU A 175 5.84 23.43 -10.61
N PHE A 176 6.10 22.13 -10.72
CA PHE A 176 7.44 21.56 -10.66
C PHE A 176 7.37 20.30 -11.52
N LEU A 177 7.72 20.45 -12.79
CA LEU A 177 8.30 19.48 -13.72
C LEU A 177 8.28 20.13 -15.11
N GLU A 178 9.31 20.94 -15.36
CA GLU A 178 9.86 21.15 -16.71
C GLU A 178 11.29 20.59 -16.69
#